data_AF-A0A7C7A4B1-F1
#
_entry.id   AF-A0A7C7A4B1-F1
#
_cell.length_a   1.000
_cell.length_b   1.000
_cell.length_c   1.000
_cell.angle_alpha   90.00
_cell.angle_beta   90.00
_cell.angle_gamma   90.00
#
_symmetry.space_group_name_H-M   'P 1'
#
loop_
_entity.id
_entity.type
_entity.pdbx_description
1 polymer ?
#
loop_
_entity_poly.entity_id
_entity_poly.type
_entity_poly.pdbx_seq_one_letter_code
_entity_poly.pdbx_strand_id
1 'polypeptide(L)' 'SAYDRILASRFGGKAVDLLKQNVRDKMLGLINGELVTTDIEKVFSVTKPLDMELYQLADILSY' A
#
# COMPACT_ATOMS: atom_id res chain seq x y z
N SER A 1 0.01 12.20 9.75
CA SER A 1 1.43 12.38 10.13
C SER A 1 2.22 13.05 9.00
N ALA A 2 3.48 13.46 9.21
CA ALA A 2 4.34 13.93 8.11
C ALA A 2 4.60 12.84 7.07
N TYR A 3 4.72 11.59 7.53
CA TYR A 3 4.87 10.41 6.68
C TYR A 3 3.68 10.24 5.72
N ASP A 4 2.44 10.35 6.21
CA ASP A 4 1.24 10.20 5.37
C ASP A 4 1.21 11.24 4.24
N ARG A 5 1.64 12.49 4.52
CA ARG A 5 1.70 13.54 3.49
C ARG A 5 2.74 13.23 2.42
N ILE A 6 3.93 12.78 2.84
CA ILE A 6 5.00 12.39 1.90
C ILE A 6 4.53 11.22 1.04
N LEU A 7 3.90 10.21 1.66
CA LEU A 7 3.37 9.04 0.97
C LEU A 7 2.28 9.42 -0.04
N ALA A 8 1.32 10.27 0.37
CA ALA A 8 0.26 10.76 -0.52
C ALA A 8 0.82 11.52 -1.73
N SER A 9 1.80 12.41 -1.52
CA SER A 9 2.46 13.12 -2.63
C SER A 9 3.16 12.16 -3.59
N ARG A 10 3.86 11.14 -3.06
CA ARG A 10 4.52 10.11 -3.87
C ARG A 10 3.50 9.28 -4.68
N PHE A 11 2.39 8.89 -4.06
CA PHE A 11 1.30 8.15 -4.73
C PHE A 11 0.66 8.98 -5.84
N GLY A 12 0.30 10.23 -5.55
CA GLY A 12 -0.32 11.14 -6.52
C GLY A 12 0.59 11.40 -7.73
N GLY A 13 1.87 11.67 -7.49
CA GLY A 13 2.86 11.84 -8.56
C GLY A 13 2.95 10.63 -9.48
N LYS A 14 3.11 9.43 -8.91
CA LYS A 14 3.17 8.19 -9.69
C LYS A 14 1.87 7.90 -10.43
N ALA A 15 0.70 8.20 -9.84
CA ALA A 15 -0.59 8.04 -10.49
C ALA A 15 -0.69 8.91 -11.75
N VAL A 16 -0.27 10.18 -11.67
CA VAL A 16 -0.26 11.09 -12.84
C VAL A 16 0.66 10.56 -13.94
N ASP A 17 1.84 10.05 -13.59
CA ASP A 17 2.77 9.47 -14.58
C ASP A 17 2.16 8.26 -15.31
N LEU A 18 1.45 7.40 -14.59
CA LEU A 18 0.76 6.24 -15.18
C LEU A 18 -0.38 6.66 -16.10
N LEU A 19 -1.18 7.65 -15.69
CA LEU A 19 -2.25 8.19 -16.52
C LEU A 19 -1.72 8.80 -17.82
N LYS A 20 -0.58 9.50 -17.78
CA LYS A 20 0.11 10.01 -18.99
C LYS A 20 0.55 8.89 -19.94
N GLN A 21 0.86 7.71 -19.40
CA GLN A 21 1.24 6.51 -20.16
C GLN A 21 0.01 5.69 -20.62
N ASN A 22 -1.21 6.21 -20.43
CA ASN A 22 -2.47 5.50 -20.67
C ASN A 22 -2.62 4.20 -19.86
N VAL A 23 -1.88 4.05 -18.75
CA VAL A 23 -2.04 2.92 -17.83
C VAL A 23 -3.23 3.21 -16.91
N ARG A 24 -4.20 2.29 -16.87
CA ARG A 24 -5.45 2.38 -16.10
C ARG A 24 -5.72 1.07 -15.36
N ASP A 25 -6.75 1.09 -14.50
CA ASP A 25 -7.24 -0.10 -13.78
C ASP A 25 -6.20 -0.79 -12.88
N LYS A 26 -5.21 0.00 -12.42
CA LYS A 26 -4.20 -0.41 -11.45
C LYS A 26 -4.38 0.33 -10.13
N MET A 27 -4.14 -0.35 -9.03
CA MET A 27 -3.96 0.23 -7.71
C MET A 27 -2.48 0.47 -7.42
N LEU A 28 -2.16 1.64 -6.85
CA LEU A 28 -0.86 1.89 -6.23
C LEU A 28 -0.84 1.39 -4.79
N GLY A 29 0.27 0.78 -4.40
CA GLY A 29 0.53 0.32 -3.04
C GLY A 29 1.99 0.54 -2.64
N LEU A 30 2.26 0.39 -1.36
CA LEU A 30 3.62 0.41 -0.81
C LEU A 30 3.96 -1.01 -0.33
N ILE A 31 4.95 -1.64 -0.94
CA ILE A 31 5.42 -2.98 -0.57
C ILE A 31 6.93 -2.86 -0.34
N ASN A 32 7.40 -3.25 0.84
CA ASN A 32 8.82 -3.17 1.24
C ASN A 32 9.46 -1.78 1.01
N GLY A 33 8.68 -0.71 1.22
CA GLY A 33 9.14 0.68 1.05
C GLY A 33 9.10 1.20 -0.38
N GLU A 34 8.72 0.37 -1.35
CA GLU A 34 8.65 0.71 -2.77
C GLU A 34 7.21 0.88 -3.26
N LEU A 35 7.03 1.82 -4.20
CA LEU A 35 5.73 2.01 -4.86
C LEU A 35 5.52 0.93 -5.91
N VAL A 36 4.46 0.14 -5.74
CA VAL A 36 4.11 -0.95 -6.64
C VAL A 36 2.73 -0.70 -7.24
N THR A 37 2.57 -1.01 -8.53
CA THR A 37 1.28 -1.04 -9.22
C THR A 37 0.76 -2.47 -9.31
N THR A 38 -0.49 -2.69 -8.94
CA THR A 38 -1.15 -4.02 -9.00
C THR A 38 -2.48 -3.90 -9.73
N ASP A 39 -2.88 -4.92 -10.49
CA ASP A 39 -4.23 -4.99 -11.08
C ASP A 39 -5.33 -4.88 -10.04
N ILE A 40 -6.32 -4.03 -10.30
CA ILE A 40 -7.39 -3.77 -9.34
C ILE A 40 -8.23 -5.03 -9.05
N GLU A 41 -8.45 -5.88 -10.06
CA GLU A 41 -9.13 -7.18 -9.90
C GLU A 41 -8.37 -8.09 -8.94
N LYS A 42 -7.03 -8.13 -9.06
CA LYS A 42 -6.18 -8.92 -8.16
C LYS A 42 -6.28 -8.41 -6.72
N VAL A 43 -6.33 -7.10 -6.52
CA VAL A 43 -6.49 -6.52 -5.18
C VAL A 43 -7.79 -6.97 -4.53
N PHE A 44 -8.90 -6.96 -5.26
CA PHE A 44 -10.20 -7.39 -4.72
C PHE A 44 -10.27 -8.89 -4.43
N SER A 45 -9.46 -9.69 -5.13
CA SER A 45 -9.41 -11.15 -4.93
C SER A 45 -8.64 -11.60 -3.68
N VAL A 46 -7.88 -10.70 -3.04
CA VAL A 46 -7.00 -11.04 -1.91
C VAL A 46 -7.35 -10.25 -0.67
N THR A 47 -7.20 -10.87 0.50
CA THR A 47 -7.29 -10.19 1.79
C THR A 47 -5.89 -10.00 2.35
N LYS A 48 -5.59 -8.79 2.85
CA LYS A 48 -4.32 -8.55 3.54
C LYS A 48 -4.32 -9.31 4.88
N PRO A 49 -3.38 -10.25 5.12
CA PRO A 49 -3.31 -10.94 6.38
C PRO A 49 -2.91 -9.99 7.51
N LEU A 50 -3.45 -10.23 8.70
CA LEU A 50 -2.95 -9.61 9.92
C LEU A 50 -1.61 -10.27 10.29
N ASP A 51 -0.66 -9.46 10.73
CA ASP A 51 0.59 -9.96 11.28
C ASP A 51 0.33 -10.54 12.68
N MET A 52 0.19 -11.86 12.75
CA MET A 52 -0.13 -12.57 13.99
C MET A 52 1.04 -12.58 14.98
N GLU A 53 2.29 -12.50 14.50
CA GLU A 53 3.46 -12.40 15.38
C GLU A 53 3.47 -11.06 16.09
N LEU A 54 3.23 -9.97 15.34
CA LEU A 54 3.10 -8.64 15.92
C LEU A 54 1.91 -8.54 16.89
N TYR A 55 0.79 -9.16 16.55
CA TYR A 55 -0.38 -9.23 17.43
C TYR A 55 -0.05 -9.92 18.76
N GLN A 56 0.58 -11.10 18.71
CA GLN A 56 0.99 -11.83 19.92
C GLN A 56 2.01 -11.06 20.74
N LEU A 57 2.97 -10.39 20.10
CA LEU A 57 3.94 -9.55 20.78
C LEU A 57 3.25 -8.40 21.54
N ALA A 58 2.27 -7.76 20.93
CA ALA A 58 1.50 -6.69 21.58
C ALA A 58 0.71 -7.20 22.79
N ASP A 59 0.15 -8.41 22.72
CA ASP A 59 -0.55 -9.05 23.84
C ASP A 59 0.39 -9.31 25.03
N ILE A 60 1.58 -9.88 24.76
CA ILE A 60 2.61 -10.13 25.78
C ILE A 60 3.06 -8.85 26.47
N LEU A 61 3.24 -7.75 25.71
CA LEU A 61 3.73 -6.47 26.22
C LEU A 61 2.64 -5.62 26.93
N SER A 62 1.39 -6.07 26.92
CA SER A 62 0.27 -5.34 27.53
C SER A 62 0.05 -5.68 29.02
N TYR A 63 0.73 -6.69 29.54
CA TYR A 63 0.84 -7.03 30.96
C TYR A 63 1.92 -6.19 31.66
#